data_AF-T1KV57-F1
#
_entry.id   AF-T1KV57-F1
#
_cell.length_a   1.000
_cell.length_b   1.000
_cell.length_c   1.000
_cell.angle_alpha   90.00
_cell.angle_beta   90.00
_cell.angle_gamma   90.00
#
_symmetry.space_group_name_H-M   'P 1'
#
loop_
_entity.id
_entity.type
_entity.pdbx_description
1 polymer ?
#
loop_
_entity_poly.entity_id
_entity_poly.type
_entity_poly.pdbx_seq_one_letter_code
_entity_poly.pdbx_strand_id
1 'polypeptide(L)'
;MMTYQVLAFALAIVFVANISHIAGVAQVFNYNVTVKTSGSTKFTDHDGKLKLSVISTNGTKVSQADFVLTPNDVNLAMNRNYTSLIASFAPLNNITSVYLRWTLSSPYNPYYAIKKPSIFFDPIVFVYNYIDPRTHISSKLSRKFCPPTQPIGIKHSDGASFYPCV
;
A
#
# COMPACT_ATOMS: atom_id res chain seq x y z
N MET A 1 -27.18 -22.46 51.70
CA MET A 1 -27.00 -22.78 50.27
C MET A 1 -27.28 -21.51 49.46
N MET A 2 -26.36 -20.54 49.45
CA MET A 2 -26.60 -19.23 48.78
C MET A 2 -25.31 -18.43 48.48
N THR A 3 -24.13 -19.06 48.57
CA THR A 3 -22.83 -18.38 48.42
C THR A 3 -22.19 -18.62 47.04
N TYR A 4 -22.51 -19.72 46.37
CA TYR A 4 -21.96 -20.05 45.05
C TYR A 4 -22.55 -19.24 43.89
N GLN A 5 -23.78 -18.73 44.02
CA GLN A 5 -24.41 -17.92 42.96
C GLN A 5 -23.79 -16.52 42.86
N VAL A 6 -23.39 -15.90 43.97
CA VAL A 6 -22.87 -14.52 43.97
C VAL A 6 -21.48 -14.44 43.31
N LEU A 7 -20.65 -15.47 43.49
CA LEU A 7 -19.29 -15.54 42.90
C LEU A 7 -19.30 -15.71 41.37
N ALA A 8 -20.26 -16.46 40.83
CA ALA A 8 -20.39 -16.68 39.39
C ALA A 8 -20.82 -15.40 38.63
N PHE A 9 -21.70 -14.60 39.23
CA PHE A 9 -22.13 -13.32 38.65
C PHE A 9 -21.00 -12.28 38.64
N ALA A 10 -20.16 -12.23 39.69
CA ALA A 10 -19.02 -11.32 39.74
C ALA A 10 -17.94 -11.65 38.67
N LEU A 11 -17.66 -12.94 38.43
CA LEU A 11 -16.73 -13.36 37.39
C LEU A 11 -17.24 -13.03 35.97
N ALA A 12 -18.54 -13.20 35.73
CA ALA A 12 -19.16 -12.89 34.43
C ALA A 12 -19.08 -11.38 34.09
N ILE A 13 -19.26 -10.50 35.07
CA ILE A 13 -19.18 -9.04 34.87
C ILE A 13 -17.74 -8.63 34.49
N VAL A 14 -16.72 -9.22 35.12
CA VAL A 14 -15.31 -8.96 34.79
C VAL A 14 -14.96 -9.46 33.38
N PHE A 15 -15.49 -10.61 32.98
CA PHE A 15 -15.30 -11.13 31.62
C PHE A 15 -15.96 -10.25 30.56
N VAL A 16 -17.22 -9.82 30.75
CA VAL A 16 -17.92 -8.96 29.78
C VAL A 16 -17.24 -7.60 29.68
N ALA A 17 -16.84 -6.99 30.80
CA ALA A 17 -16.12 -5.72 30.80
C ALA A 17 -14.77 -5.78 30.06
N ASN A 18 -14.03 -6.89 30.19
CA ASN A 18 -12.77 -7.09 29.47
C ASN A 18 -12.96 -7.35 27.96
N ILE A 19 -14.05 -8.03 27.55
CA ILE A 19 -14.33 -8.26 26.13
C ILE A 19 -14.77 -6.95 25.43
N SER A 20 -15.51 -6.09 26.12
CA SER A 20 -15.97 -4.80 25.56
C SER A 20 -14.86 -3.75 25.37
N HIS A 21 -13.69 -3.92 25.98
CA HIS A 21 -12.59 -2.96 25.86
C HIS A 21 -11.69 -3.17 24.62
N ILE A 22 -11.85 -4.28 23.89
CA ILE A 22 -10.99 -4.64 22.74
C ILE A 22 -11.84 -4.76 21.47
N ALA A 23 -12.69 -3.77 21.22
CA ALA A 23 -13.33 -3.57 19.91
C ALA A 23 -13.01 -2.16 19.40
N GLY A 24 -11.73 -1.81 19.36
CA GLY A 24 -11.29 -0.67 18.58
C GLY A 24 -11.56 -0.95 17.11
N VAL A 25 -12.58 -0.31 16.54
CA VAL A 25 -12.86 -0.40 15.10
C VAL A 25 -11.66 0.20 14.38
N ALA A 26 -10.77 -0.65 13.85
CA ALA A 26 -9.68 -0.19 13.01
C ALA A 26 -10.29 0.37 11.72
N GLN A 27 -10.25 1.69 11.55
CA GLN A 27 -10.76 2.33 10.34
C GLN A 27 -9.91 1.88 9.13
N VAL A 28 -10.58 1.36 8.11
CA VAL A 28 -9.95 0.94 6.85
C VAL A 28 -10.15 2.02 5.79
N PHE A 29 -9.06 2.43 5.16
CA PHE A 29 -9.04 3.39 4.06
C PHE A 29 -8.78 2.66 2.74
N ASN A 30 -9.66 2.87 1.76
CA ASN A 30 -9.54 2.30 0.42
C ASN A 30 -8.90 3.30 -0.53
N TYR A 31 -7.70 3.02 -1.00
CA TYR A 31 -6.97 3.89 -1.92
C TYR A 31 -6.99 3.34 -3.33
N ASN A 32 -7.27 4.21 -4.30
CA ASN A 32 -6.96 3.95 -5.69
C ASN A 32 -5.53 4.41 -5.97
N VAL A 33 -4.64 3.44 -6.20
CA VAL A 33 -3.21 3.65 -6.38
C VAL A 33 -2.88 3.57 -7.86
N THR A 34 -2.30 4.62 -8.41
CA THR A 34 -1.79 4.66 -9.78
C THR A 34 -0.27 4.70 -9.78
N VAL A 35 0.34 3.68 -10.38
CA VAL A 35 1.77 3.64 -10.72
C VAL A 35 1.91 3.93 -12.20
N LYS A 36 2.76 4.90 -12.55
CA LYS A 36 3.03 5.27 -13.94
C LYS A 36 4.43 4.86 -14.35
N THR A 37 4.56 4.15 -15.46
CA THR A 37 5.85 3.91 -16.11
C THR A 37 6.27 5.16 -16.89
N SER A 38 7.56 5.48 -16.84
CA SER A 38 8.12 6.68 -17.46
C SER A 38 8.33 6.50 -18.96
N GLY A 39 8.30 7.62 -19.70
CA GLY A 39 8.64 7.71 -21.11
C GLY A 39 10.15 7.77 -21.39
N SER A 40 10.99 7.08 -20.63
CA SER A 40 12.44 7.05 -20.88
C SER A 40 12.74 6.35 -22.21
N THR A 41 13.67 6.89 -23.01
CA THR A 41 14.16 6.23 -24.24
C THR A 41 14.90 4.93 -23.97
N LYS A 42 15.28 4.66 -22.71
CA LYS A 42 15.90 3.41 -22.25
C LYS A 42 14.87 2.37 -21.81
N PHE A 43 13.58 2.65 -21.98
CA PHE A 43 12.51 1.75 -21.56
C PHE A 43 12.43 0.55 -22.51
N THR A 44 12.29 -0.64 -21.94
CA THR A 44 11.98 -1.86 -22.69
C THR A 44 10.80 -2.52 -22.01
N ASP A 45 9.81 -2.90 -22.81
CA ASP A 45 8.59 -3.53 -22.32
C ASP A 45 8.91 -4.92 -21.75
N HIS A 46 8.33 -5.23 -20.60
CA HIS A 46 8.52 -6.51 -19.93
C HIS A 46 7.23 -7.00 -19.28
N ASP A 47 6.93 -8.28 -19.44
CA ASP A 47 5.88 -8.91 -18.66
C ASP A 47 6.34 -9.10 -17.21
N GLY A 48 5.51 -8.67 -16.28
CA GLY A 48 5.81 -8.81 -14.87
C GLY A 48 4.70 -8.38 -13.93
N LYS A 49 5.06 -8.26 -12.65
CA LYS A 49 4.17 -7.86 -11.56
C LYS A 49 4.73 -6.68 -10.78
N LEU A 50 3.84 -5.81 -10.33
CA LEU A 50 4.11 -4.71 -9.42
C LEU A 50 3.66 -5.07 -8.00
N LYS A 51 4.54 -4.82 -7.03
CA LYS A 51 4.25 -4.92 -5.60
C LYS A 51 4.57 -3.61 -4.92
N LEU A 52 3.78 -3.24 -3.93
CA LEU A 52 3.91 -1.98 -3.21
C LEU A 52 3.85 -2.24 -1.71
N SER A 53 4.87 -1.78 -0.98
CA SER A 53 4.81 -1.70 0.47
C SER A 53 4.47 -0.27 0.86
N VAL A 54 3.51 -0.09 1.74
CA VAL A 54 3.11 1.21 2.30
C VAL A 54 3.68 1.32 3.70
N ILE A 55 4.49 2.33 3.94
CA ILE A 55 5.06 2.63 5.24
C ILE A 55 4.33 3.83 5.82
N SER A 56 3.84 3.69 7.04
CA SER A 56 3.12 4.75 7.73
C SER A 56 3.58 4.93 9.17
N THR A 57 3.47 6.16 9.66
CA THR A 57 3.83 6.52 11.02
C THR A 57 2.64 7.15 11.72
N ASN A 58 2.35 6.69 12.94
CA ASN A 58 1.35 7.29 13.83
C ASN A 58 1.99 7.53 15.20
N GLY A 59 2.35 8.79 15.48
CA GLY A 59 3.18 9.13 16.64
C GLY A 59 4.56 8.49 16.52
N THR A 60 4.91 7.61 17.47
CA THR A 60 6.17 6.86 17.46
C THR A 60 6.07 5.48 16.81
N LYS A 61 4.85 5.03 16.45
CA LYS A 61 4.64 3.71 15.85
C LYS A 61 4.80 3.77 14.34
N VAL A 62 5.67 2.92 13.81
CA VAL A 62 5.84 2.67 12.37
C VAL A 62 5.16 1.35 12.02
N SER A 63 4.39 1.34 10.93
CA SER A 63 3.76 0.13 10.39
C SER A 63 4.05 0.00 8.90
N GLN A 64 4.02 -1.24 8.42
CA GLN A 64 4.16 -1.59 7.01
C GLN A 64 2.99 -2.46 6.57
N ALA A 65 2.47 -2.22 5.37
CA ALA A 65 1.48 -3.07 4.71
C ALA A 65 1.91 -3.36 3.27
N ASP A 66 1.88 -4.62 2.86
CA ASP A 66 2.32 -5.05 1.52
C ASP A 66 1.13 -5.39 0.63
N PHE A 67 1.18 -4.92 -0.62
CA PHE A 67 0.13 -5.06 -1.61
C PHE A 67 0.69 -5.58 -2.93
N VAL A 68 -0.05 -6.48 -3.57
CA VAL A 68 0.20 -6.89 -4.95
C VAL A 68 -0.68 -6.04 -5.85
N LEU A 69 -0.10 -5.09 -6.58
CA LEU A 69 -0.87 -4.14 -7.39
C LEU A 69 -1.41 -4.82 -8.66
N THR A 70 -0.63 -5.71 -9.25
CA THR A 70 -1.00 -6.50 -10.44
C THR A 70 -0.93 -7.99 -10.07
N PRO A 71 -2.05 -8.62 -9.67
CA PRO A 71 -2.06 -10.01 -9.20
C PRO A 71 -1.66 -11.00 -10.29
N ASN A 72 -2.08 -10.70 -11.52
CA ASN A 72 -1.64 -11.38 -12.73
C ASN A 72 -0.45 -10.66 -13.35
N ASP A 73 0.31 -11.40 -14.16
CA ASP A 73 1.36 -10.80 -14.99
C ASP A 73 0.73 -9.82 -15.98
N VAL A 74 1.36 -8.66 -16.13
CA VAL A 74 0.96 -7.61 -17.07
C VAL A 74 2.16 -7.17 -17.87
N ASN A 75 1.93 -6.73 -19.10
CA ASN A 75 2.95 -6.06 -19.88
C ASN A 75 3.22 -4.67 -19.28
N LEU A 76 4.39 -4.50 -18.68
CA LEU A 76 4.92 -3.23 -18.18
C LEU A 76 5.51 -2.46 -19.37
N ALA A 77 4.67 -1.64 -20.00
CA ALA A 77 5.01 -0.89 -21.20
C ALA A 77 5.26 0.59 -20.91
N MET A 78 5.98 1.25 -21.81
CA MET A 78 6.32 2.67 -21.70
C MET A 78 5.07 3.57 -21.59
N ASN A 79 5.13 4.63 -20.76
CA ASN A 79 4.06 5.62 -20.60
C ASN A 79 2.67 5.04 -20.24
N ARG A 80 2.63 3.93 -19.49
CA ARG A 80 1.39 3.28 -19.05
C ARG A 80 1.10 3.57 -17.59
N ASN A 81 -0.20 3.61 -17.28
CA ASN A 81 -0.72 3.71 -15.93
C ASN A 81 -1.24 2.33 -15.49
N TYR A 82 -0.81 1.90 -14.31
CA TYR A 82 -1.24 0.69 -13.63
C TYR A 82 -1.98 1.10 -12.38
N THR A 83 -3.27 0.78 -12.33
CA THR A 83 -4.17 1.25 -11.28
C THR A 83 -4.68 0.06 -10.48
N SER A 84 -4.65 0.15 -9.15
CA SER A 84 -5.11 -0.91 -8.24
C SER A 84 -5.75 -0.34 -6.98
N LEU A 85 -6.73 -1.06 -6.44
CA LEU A 85 -7.36 -0.72 -5.17
C LEU A 85 -6.61 -1.42 -4.03
N ILE A 86 -6.24 -0.67 -3.00
CA ILE A 86 -5.65 -1.21 -1.77
C ILE A 86 -6.46 -0.78 -0.56
N ALA A 87 -6.50 -1.63 0.46
CA ALA A 87 -7.12 -1.34 1.75
C ALA A 87 -6.03 -1.22 2.81
N SER A 88 -5.88 -0.05 3.42
CA SER A 88 -4.86 0.24 4.44
C SER A 88 -5.51 0.77 5.72
N PHE A 89 -4.95 0.43 6.87
CA PHE A 89 -5.36 0.97 8.17
C PHE A 89 -4.77 2.37 8.46
N ALA A 90 -3.83 2.82 7.64
CA ALA A 90 -3.18 4.11 7.81
C ALA A 90 -3.88 5.18 6.96
N PRO A 91 -4.26 6.34 7.54
CA PRO A 91 -4.82 7.44 6.77
C PRO A 91 -3.74 8.06 5.86
N LEU A 92 -4.18 8.76 4.81
CA LEU A 92 -3.31 9.15 3.69
C LEU A 92 -2.17 10.10 4.12
N ASN A 93 -2.44 10.96 5.09
CA ASN A 93 -1.48 11.87 5.74
C ASN A 93 -0.41 11.14 6.57
N ASN A 94 -0.72 9.97 7.10
CA ASN A 94 0.22 9.18 7.90
C ASN A 94 1.12 8.27 7.07
N ILE A 95 0.85 8.09 5.76
CA ILE A 95 1.74 7.36 4.86
C ILE A 95 2.98 8.22 4.61
N THR A 96 4.13 7.77 5.12
CA THR A 96 5.41 8.51 5.08
C THR A 96 6.26 8.14 3.87
N SER A 97 6.11 6.92 3.36
CA SER A 97 6.78 6.47 2.14
C SER A 97 6.10 5.24 1.58
N VAL A 98 6.38 4.96 0.31
CA VAL A 98 5.97 3.72 -0.34
C VAL A 98 7.16 3.09 -1.04
N TYR A 99 7.28 1.78 -0.98
CA TYR A 99 8.36 1.01 -1.62
C TYR A 99 7.77 0.21 -2.78
N LEU A 100 8.11 0.59 -4.01
CA LEU A 100 7.67 -0.09 -5.21
C LEU A 100 8.71 -1.12 -5.63
N ARG A 101 8.25 -2.34 -5.92
CA ARG A 101 9.05 -3.41 -6.49
C ARG A 101 8.39 -3.92 -7.75
N TRP A 102 9.20 -4.46 -8.65
CA TRP A 102 8.67 -5.23 -9.77
C TRP A 102 9.48 -6.51 -10.01
N THR A 103 8.79 -7.51 -10.56
CA THR A 103 9.37 -8.81 -10.88
C THR A 103 8.92 -9.25 -12.26
N LEU A 104 9.78 -9.93 -13.02
CA LEU A 104 9.46 -10.55 -14.29
C LEU A 104 8.50 -11.72 -14.08
N SER A 105 7.64 -11.98 -15.07
CA SER A 105 6.75 -13.16 -15.08
C SER A 105 7.53 -14.48 -15.08
N SER A 106 8.66 -14.51 -15.80
CA SER A 106 9.60 -15.64 -15.82
C SER A 106 10.90 -15.28 -15.09
N PRO A 107 10.96 -15.43 -13.76
CA PRO A 107 12.11 -15.00 -12.96
C PRO A 107 13.34 -15.90 -13.14
N TYR A 108 13.21 -17.07 -13.77
CA TYR A 108 14.25 -18.09 -13.84
C TYR A 108 15.10 -18.09 -15.12
N ASN A 109 14.98 -17.08 -15.98
CA ASN A 109 15.86 -16.97 -17.12
C ASN A 109 17.29 -16.61 -16.64
N PRO A 110 18.30 -17.48 -16.84
CA PRO A 110 19.67 -17.25 -16.35
C PRO A 110 20.29 -15.96 -16.93
N TYR A 111 19.85 -15.52 -18.11
CA TYR A 111 20.26 -14.23 -18.67
C TYR A 111 19.85 -13.05 -17.76
N TYR A 112 18.63 -13.08 -17.20
CA TYR A 112 18.11 -12.03 -16.32
C TYR A 112 18.61 -12.13 -14.88
N ALA A 113 19.11 -13.29 -14.47
CA ALA A 113 19.84 -13.43 -13.20
C ALA A 113 21.15 -12.61 -13.21
N ILE A 114 21.82 -12.52 -14.37
CA ILE A 114 23.06 -11.75 -14.55
C ILE A 114 22.76 -10.31 -14.97
N LYS A 115 21.95 -10.13 -16.02
CA LYS A 115 21.60 -8.81 -16.57
C LYS A 115 20.14 -8.50 -16.27
N LYS A 116 19.89 -7.99 -15.07
CA LYS A 116 18.56 -7.58 -14.62
C LYS A 116 18.00 -6.45 -15.51
N PRO A 117 16.88 -6.65 -16.22
CA PRO A 117 16.22 -5.55 -16.91
C PRO A 117 15.76 -4.48 -15.91
N SER A 118 15.52 -3.26 -16.39
CA SER A 118 15.04 -2.15 -15.58
C SER A 118 13.77 -1.55 -16.16
N ILE A 119 12.80 -1.25 -15.29
CA ILE A 119 11.61 -0.48 -15.62
C ILE A 119 11.73 0.88 -14.96
N PHE A 120 11.41 1.93 -15.70
CA PHE A 120 11.48 3.30 -15.21
C PHE A 120 10.11 3.77 -14.76
N PHE A 121 10.04 4.38 -13.58
CA PHE A 121 8.80 4.82 -12.97
C PHE A 121 8.78 6.33 -12.71
N ASP A 122 7.61 6.89 -12.93
CA ASP A 122 7.22 8.23 -12.50
C ASP A 122 6.64 8.17 -11.08
N PRO A 123 6.30 9.33 -10.47
CA PRO A 123 5.66 9.36 -9.16
C PRO A 123 4.38 8.53 -9.06
N ILE A 124 4.16 7.96 -7.88
CA ILE A 124 3.00 7.13 -7.55
C ILE A 124 1.91 8.03 -6.95
N VAL A 125 0.66 7.84 -7.36
CA VAL A 125 -0.46 8.65 -6.88
C VAL A 125 -1.44 7.77 -6.11
N PHE A 126 -1.77 8.20 -4.89
CA PHE A 126 -2.83 7.62 -4.08
C PHE A 126 -4.04 8.55 -4.14
N VAL A 127 -5.22 7.99 -4.37
CA VAL A 127 -6.48 8.71 -4.38
C VAL A 127 -7.43 8.05 -3.38
N TYR A 128 -8.02 8.86 -2.50
CA TYR A 128 -9.05 8.46 -1.55
C TYR A 128 -10.31 9.26 -1.82
N ASN A 129 -11.41 8.56 -2.09
CA ASN A 129 -12.73 9.18 -2.20
C ASN A 129 -13.46 8.98 -0.88
N TYR A 130 -14.05 10.04 -0.33
CA TYR A 130 -14.83 9.98 0.90
C TYR A 130 -16.06 10.87 0.79
N ILE A 131 -17.10 10.54 1.56
CA ILE A 131 -18.28 11.39 1.68
C ILE A 131 -18.08 12.23 2.94
N ASP A 132 -18.08 13.56 2.79
CA ASP A 132 -18.01 14.45 3.95
C ASP A 132 -19.28 14.26 4.80
N PRO A 133 -19.18 13.88 6.08
CA PRO A 133 -20.35 13.58 6.90
C PRO A 133 -21.18 14.82 7.24
N ARG A 134 -20.66 16.04 7.07
CA ARG A 134 -21.38 17.29 7.35
C ARG A 134 -22.16 17.78 6.13
N THR A 135 -21.57 17.65 4.95
CA THR A 135 -22.17 18.18 3.71
C THR A 135 -22.80 17.10 2.84
N HIS A 136 -22.52 15.82 3.11
CA HIS A 136 -22.87 14.66 2.28
C HIS A 136 -22.34 14.74 0.83
N ILE A 137 -21.35 15.60 0.59
CA ILE A 137 -20.72 15.76 -0.72
C ILE A 137 -19.56 14.76 -0.86
N SER A 138 -19.51 14.08 -2.00
CA SER A 138 -18.37 13.24 -2.37
C SER A 138 -17.14 14.10 -2.63
N SER A 139 -16.11 13.91 -1.82
CA SER A 139 -14.83 14.61 -1.88
C SER A 139 -13.71 13.65 -2.24
N LYS A 140 -12.63 14.20 -2.81
CA LYS A 140 -11.46 13.43 -3.25
C LYS A 140 -10.20 14.02 -2.64
N LEU A 141 -9.44 13.19 -1.94
CA LEU A 141 -8.08 13.48 -1.49
C LEU A 141 -7.09 12.74 -2.37
N SER A 142 -6.01 13.40 -2.74
CA SER A 142 -4.91 12.77 -3.46
C SER A 142 -3.58 13.08 -2.79
N ARG A 143 -2.65 12.12 -2.83
CA ARG A 143 -1.27 12.32 -2.40
C ARG A 143 -0.34 11.68 -3.40
N LYS A 144 0.71 12.41 -3.76
CA LYS A 144 1.72 11.99 -4.73
C LYS A 144 3.00 11.63 -3.97
N PHE A 145 3.62 10.53 -4.36
CA PHE A 145 4.89 10.05 -3.83
C PHE A 145 5.93 10.07 -4.94
N CYS A 146 6.96 10.89 -4.75
CA CYS A 146 8.04 11.14 -5.70
C CYS A 146 9.26 10.26 -5.38
N PRO A 147 9.92 9.69 -6.39
CA PRO A 147 11.20 9.02 -6.20
C PRO A 147 12.33 10.02 -5.95
N PRO A 148 13.49 9.58 -5.42
CA PRO A 148 14.67 10.44 -5.25
C PRO A 148 15.27 10.93 -6.58
N THR A 149 15.06 10.21 -7.68
CA THR A 149 15.48 10.60 -9.04
C THR A 149 14.33 10.39 -10.00
N GLN A 150 14.16 11.30 -10.98
CA GLN A 150 13.03 11.23 -11.92
C GLN A 150 13.52 11.17 -13.38
N PRO A 151 13.20 10.07 -14.12
CA PRO A 151 12.53 8.86 -13.65
C PRO A 151 13.45 7.94 -12.85
N ILE A 152 12.88 7.11 -11.97
CA ILE A 152 13.66 6.11 -11.23
C ILE A 152 13.66 4.78 -11.99
N GLY A 153 14.85 4.29 -12.32
CA GLY A 153 15.02 2.95 -12.88
C GLY A 153 15.07 1.92 -11.75
N ILE A 154 14.12 0.99 -11.73
CA ILE A 154 14.12 -0.13 -10.79
C ILE A 154 14.52 -1.38 -11.58
N LYS A 155 15.52 -2.12 -11.09
CA LYS A 155 15.92 -3.40 -11.68
C LYS A 155 14.97 -4.52 -11.26
N HIS A 156 14.86 -5.56 -12.09
CA HIS A 156 14.09 -6.76 -11.78
C HIS A 156 14.43 -7.31 -10.38
N SER A 157 13.40 -7.65 -9.60
CA SER A 157 13.47 -8.17 -8.22
C SER A 157 13.94 -7.19 -7.15
N ASP A 158 14.40 -6.00 -7.55
CA ASP A 158 14.77 -4.92 -6.65
C ASP A 158 13.54 -4.03 -6.38
N GLY A 159 13.76 -2.87 -5.76
CA GLY A 159 12.71 -1.88 -5.51
C GLY A 159 13.28 -0.53 -5.15
N ALA A 160 12.40 0.47 -5.09
CA ALA A 160 12.77 1.83 -4.72
C ALA A 160 11.71 2.47 -3.83
N SER A 161 12.18 3.32 -2.92
CA SER A 161 11.33 4.13 -2.04
C SER A 161 10.92 5.42 -2.73
N PHE A 162 9.66 5.79 -2.52
CA PHE A 162 9.06 7.04 -2.94
C PHE A 162 8.55 7.75 -1.69
N TYR A 163 8.75 9.05 -1.62
CA TYR A 163 8.40 9.89 -0.48
C TYR A 163 7.35 10.92 -0.90
N PRO A 164 6.52 11.44 0.02
CA PRO A 164 5.61 12.55 -0.29
C PRO A 164 6.33 13.64 -1.08
N CYS A 165 5.78 14.01 -2.24
CA CYS A 165 6.34 15.11 -3.01
C CYS A 165 6.25 16.41 -2.19
N VAL A 166 7.25 17.26 -2.31
CA VAL A 166 7.27 18.64 -1.78
C VAL A 166 6.46 19.54 -2.68
#